data_AF-A0A2V5Q0C3-F1
#
_entry.id   AF-A0A2V5Q0C3-F1
#
_cell.length_a   1.000
_cell.length_b   1.000
_cell.length_c   1.000
_cell.angle_alpha   90.00
_cell.angle_beta   90.00
_cell.angle_gamma   90.00
#
_symmetry.space_group_name_H-M   'P 1'
#
loop_
_entity.id
_entity.type
_entity.pdbx_description
1 polymer ?
#
loop_
_entity_poly.entity_id
_entity_poly.type
_entity_poly.pdbx_seq_one_letter_code
_entity_poly.pdbx_strand_id
1 'polypeptide(L)'
;MHNLKVMEAAFYQSECDQPHPGRARAIIKAHPEVRQLMVRNPWTALIAVSIVVLQTAIACGMGTLGFSYWWLSLLLAFCIGAFANHANYVIIHDATHNLIFRSPSWNKMVAVIADLPNLTPGAMGFRVYHLKHHSHQGDYEWDADL
;
A
#
# COMPACT_ATOMS: atom_id res chain seq x y z
N MET A 1 -6.85 32.09 3.34
CA MET A 1 -8.27 31.90 2.97
C MET A 1 -8.61 32.25 1.52
N HIS A 2 -8.01 33.28 0.89
CA HIS A 2 -8.36 33.64 -0.50
C HIS A 2 -7.95 32.60 -1.57
N ASN A 3 -6.85 31.84 -1.35
CA ASN A 3 -6.36 30.84 -2.31
C ASN A 3 -7.09 29.49 -2.29
N LEU A 4 -7.70 29.09 -1.16
CA LEU A 4 -8.46 27.82 -1.07
C LEU A 4 -9.69 27.84 -2.00
N LYS A 5 -10.41 28.97 -2.04
CA LYS A 5 -11.58 29.15 -2.91
C LYS A 5 -11.27 29.07 -4.41
N VAL A 6 -10.05 29.42 -4.82
CA VAL A 6 -9.66 29.37 -6.24
C VAL A 6 -9.37 27.92 -6.67
N MET A 7 -8.82 27.09 -5.76
CA MET A 7 -8.58 25.66 -6.01
C MET A 7 -9.89 24.85 -6.03
N GLU A 8 -10.85 25.14 -5.16
CA GLU A 8 -12.16 24.49 -5.15
C GLU A 8 -12.89 24.61 -6.51
N ALA A 9 -12.72 25.73 -7.21
CA ALA A 9 -13.38 26.01 -8.48
C ALA A 9 -12.80 25.26 -9.69
N ALA A 10 -11.61 24.64 -9.57
CA ALA A 10 -10.93 23.95 -10.67
C ALA A 10 -11.23 22.45 -10.75
N PHE A 11 -11.82 21.88 -9.70
CA PHE A 11 -12.12 20.45 -9.59
C PHE A 11 -13.63 20.20 -9.47
N TYR A 12 -14.08 19.04 -9.94
CA TYR A 12 -15.44 18.59 -9.70
C TYR A 12 -15.61 18.28 -8.21
N GLN A 13 -16.52 19.00 -7.55
CA GLN A 13 -16.83 18.79 -6.14
C GLN A 13 -17.88 17.70 -6.02
N SER A 14 -17.53 16.61 -5.34
CA SER A 14 -18.44 15.50 -5.06
C SER A 14 -19.55 15.96 -4.12
N GLU A 15 -20.80 15.59 -4.40
CA GLU A 15 -21.92 15.80 -3.49
C GLU A 15 -21.89 14.84 -2.28
N CYS A 16 -20.97 13.87 -2.26
CA CYS A 16 -20.77 12.95 -1.15
C CYS A 16 -19.32 12.96 -0.66
N ASP A 17 -19.14 13.03 0.66
CA ASP A 17 -17.82 13.08 1.28
C ASP A 17 -17.05 11.77 1.07
N GLN A 18 -17.72 10.61 1.22
CA GLN A 18 -17.10 9.30 1.04
C GLN A 18 -17.96 8.34 0.21
N PRO A 19 -17.56 8.00 -1.04
CA PRO A 19 -18.36 7.13 -1.91
C PRO A 19 -18.26 5.63 -1.55
N HIS A 20 -17.22 5.23 -0.82
CA HIS A 20 -16.87 3.82 -0.59
C HIS A 20 -17.94 3.01 0.15
N PRO A 21 -18.51 3.46 1.30
CA PRO A 21 -19.49 2.68 2.04
C PRO A 21 -20.80 2.45 1.26
N GLY A 22 -21.23 3.47 0.51
CA GLY A 22 -22.40 3.36 -0.38
C GLY A 22 -22.20 2.31 -1.47
N ARG A 23 -21.05 2.38 -2.17
CA ARG A 23 -20.69 1.40 -3.21
C ARG A 23 -20.53 0.00 -2.66
N ALA A 24 -19.87 -0.17 -1.51
CA ALA A 24 -19.71 -1.48 -0.87
C ALA A 24 -21.07 -2.13 -0.56
N ARG A 25 -22.02 -1.37 0.00
CA ARG A 25 -23.40 -1.86 0.24
C ARG A 25 -24.11 -2.25 -1.05
N ALA A 26 -23.97 -1.46 -2.12
CA ALA A 26 -24.56 -1.76 -3.42
C ALA A 26 -24.00 -3.06 -4.02
N ILE A 27 -22.67 -3.25 -3.97
CA ILE A 27 -22.01 -4.47 -4.44
C ILE A 27 -22.48 -5.68 -3.63
N ILE A 28 -22.48 -5.61 -2.30
CA ILE A 28 -22.92 -6.74 -1.45
C ILE A 28 -24.40 -7.09 -1.70
N LYS A 29 -25.25 -6.08 -1.95
CA LYS A 29 -26.66 -6.31 -2.27
C LYS A 29 -26.83 -7.02 -3.63
N ALA A 30 -26.06 -6.63 -4.63
CA ALA A 30 -26.11 -7.22 -5.97
C ALA A 30 -25.40 -8.59 -6.04
N HIS A 31 -24.34 -8.76 -5.26
CA HIS A 31 -23.44 -9.92 -5.24
C HIS A 31 -23.14 -10.36 -3.80
N PRO A 32 -24.09 -11.03 -3.12
CA PRO A 32 -23.91 -11.45 -1.72
C PRO A 32 -22.72 -12.37 -1.49
N GLU A 33 -22.30 -13.13 -2.51
CA GLU A 33 -21.12 -14.01 -2.52
C GLU A 33 -19.82 -13.26 -2.22
N VAL A 34 -19.73 -11.97 -2.59
CA VAL A 34 -18.55 -11.13 -2.34
C VAL A 34 -18.25 -11.01 -0.84
N ARG A 35 -19.27 -11.14 0.02
CA ARG A 35 -19.08 -11.09 1.47
C ARG A 35 -18.14 -12.19 1.98
N GLN A 36 -18.06 -13.32 1.29
CA GLN A 36 -17.14 -14.42 1.62
C GLN A 36 -15.68 -14.04 1.35
N LEU A 37 -15.42 -13.07 0.47
CA LEU A 37 -14.09 -12.57 0.13
C LEU A 37 -13.63 -11.44 1.07
N MET A 38 -14.56 -10.83 1.82
CA MET A 38 -14.27 -9.75 2.78
C MET A 38 -13.72 -10.30 4.11
N VAL A 39 -12.69 -11.12 4.03
CA VAL A 39 -12.07 -11.82 5.16
C VAL A 39 -10.61 -11.45 5.30
N ARG A 40 -10.00 -11.84 6.42
CA ARG A 40 -8.56 -11.69 6.61
C ARG A 40 -7.81 -12.81 5.89
N ASN A 41 -6.69 -12.48 5.26
CA ASN A 41 -5.88 -13.45 4.55
C ASN A 41 -4.45 -13.55 5.14
N PRO A 42 -4.17 -14.55 6.01
CA PRO A 42 -2.84 -14.73 6.59
C PRO A 42 -1.79 -15.13 5.55
N TRP A 43 -2.18 -15.69 4.40
CA TRP A 43 -1.24 -16.04 3.33
C TRP A 43 -0.53 -14.82 2.74
N THR A 44 -1.12 -13.63 2.86
CA THR A 44 -0.48 -12.37 2.46
C THR A 44 0.86 -12.15 3.18
N ALA A 45 1.01 -12.60 4.44
CA ALA A 45 2.28 -12.51 5.15
C ALA A 45 3.36 -13.40 4.53
N LEU A 46 2.99 -14.59 4.04
CA LEU A 46 3.92 -15.49 3.36
C LEU A 46 4.38 -14.86 2.04
N ILE A 47 3.45 -14.27 1.27
CA ILE A 47 3.77 -13.54 0.04
C ILE A 47 4.76 -12.41 0.31
N ALA A 48 4.54 -11.63 1.37
CA ALA A 48 5.44 -10.55 1.79
C ALA A 48 6.87 -11.05 2.03
N VAL A 49 7.02 -12.10 2.83
CA VAL A 49 8.33 -12.70 3.14
C VAL A 49 8.98 -13.27 1.88
N SER A 50 8.22 -13.95 1.02
CA SER A 50 8.73 -14.48 -0.24
C SER A 50 9.26 -13.38 -1.17
N ILE A 51 8.57 -12.24 -1.27
CA ILE A 51 9.02 -11.09 -2.08
C ILE A 51 10.29 -10.49 -1.50
N VAL A 52 10.37 -10.30 -0.17
CA VAL A 52 11.57 -9.77 0.49
C VAL A 52 12.76 -10.70 0.29
N VAL A 53 12.57 -12.01 0.44
CA VAL A 53 13.61 -13.02 0.20
C VAL A 53 14.06 -13.00 -1.27
N LEU A 54 13.13 -12.91 -2.22
CA LEU A 54 13.45 -12.81 -3.65
C LEU A 54 14.30 -11.57 -3.95
N GLN A 55 13.88 -10.39 -3.50
CA GLN A 55 14.61 -9.14 -3.74
C GLN A 55 16.01 -9.18 -3.08
N THR A 56 16.09 -9.71 -1.86
CA THR A 56 17.38 -9.90 -1.15
C THR A 56 18.30 -10.87 -1.89
N ALA A 57 17.76 -11.99 -2.39
CA ALA A 57 18.55 -12.96 -3.15
C ALA A 57 19.10 -12.37 -4.46
N ILE A 58 18.27 -11.60 -5.19
CA ILE A 58 18.72 -10.87 -6.39
C ILE A 58 19.83 -9.88 -6.02
N ALA A 59 19.64 -9.09 -4.96
CA ALA A 59 20.65 -8.13 -4.51
C ALA A 59 21.98 -8.81 -4.13
N CYS A 60 21.94 -9.91 -3.37
CA CYS A 60 23.12 -10.69 -3.03
C CYS A 60 23.80 -11.28 -4.28
N GLY A 61 23.04 -11.82 -5.22
CA GLY A 61 23.57 -12.35 -6.48
C GLY A 61 24.22 -11.28 -7.35
N MET A 62 23.62 -10.11 -7.46
CA MET A 62 24.23 -8.97 -8.15
C MET A 62 25.49 -8.47 -7.44
N GLY A 63 25.52 -8.56 -6.10
CA GLY A 63 26.69 -8.24 -5.29
C GLY A 63 27.92 -9.09 -5.59
N THR A 64 27.75 -10.37 -5.97
CA THR A 64 28.89 -11.25 -6.30
C THR A 64 29.48 -10.98 -7.69
N LEU A 65 28.70 -10.41 -8.61
CA LEU A 65 29.14 -10.04 -9.96
C LEU A 65 30.04 -8.79 -9.97
N GLY A 66 29.93 -7.95 -8.93
CA GLY A 66 30.70 -6.71 -8.79
C GLY A 66 30.12 -5.52 -9.58
N PHE A 67 30.75 -4.35 -9.40
CA PHE A 67 30.20 -3.07 -9.86
C PHE A 67 30.16 -2.90 -11.38
N SER A 68 30.91 -3.70 -12.15
CA SER A 68 30.86 -3.68 -13.62
C SER A 68 29.48 -4.01 -14.20
N TYR A 69 28.62 -4.69 -13.42
CA TYR A 69 27.25 -5.07 -13.79
C TYR A 69 26.18 -4.08 -13.31
N TRP A 70 26.54 -2.84 -12.96
CA TRP A 70 25.59 -1.83 -12.48
C TRP A 70 24.39 -1.63 -13.42
N TRP A 71 24.60 -1.72 -14.74
CA TRP A 71 23.54 -1.56 -15.74
C TRP A 71 22.52 -2.72 -15.69
N LEU A 72 22.99 -3.93 -15.42
CA LEU A 72 22.13 -5.09 -15.25
C LEU A 72 21.31 -4.97 -13.96
N SER A 73 21.90 -4.40 -12.90
CA SER A 73 21.17 -4.10 -11.66
C SER A 73 20.01 -3.14 -11.93
N LEU A 74 20.19 -2.11 -12.76
CA LEU A 74 19.11 -1.20 -13.13
C LEU A 74 18.01 -1.89 -13.95
N LEU A 75 18.40 -2.74 -14.90
CA LEU A 75 17.44 -3.52 -15.69
C LEU A 75 16.60 -4.44 -14.81
N LEU A 76 17.21 -5.17 -13.88
CA LEU A 76 16.51 -6.03 -12.94
C LEU A 76 15.64 -5.22 -11.96
N ALA A 77 16.13 -4.09 -11.48
CA ALA A 77 15.36 -3.19 -10.62
C ALA A 77 14.10 -2.69 -11.33
N PHE A 78 14.19 -2.32 -12.60
CA PHE A 78 13.04 -1.84 -13.36
C PHE A 78 12.07 -2.96 -13.74
N CYS A 79 12.57 -4.06 -14.31
CA CYS A 79 11.72 -5.13 -14.85
C CYS A 79 11.16 -6.07 -13.79
N ILE A 80 11.83 -6.21 -12.64
CA ILE A 80 11.45 -7.14 -11.56
C ILE A 80 11.23 -6.38 -10.26
N GLY A 81 12.22 -5.58 -9.84
CA GLY A 81 12.21 -4.86 -8.58
C GLY A 81 11.01 -3.93 -8.42
N ALA A 82 10.65 -3.15 -9.45
CA ALA A 82 9.54 -2.21 -9.41
C ALA A 82 8.21 -2.93 -9.14
N PHE A 83 7.97 -4.05 -9.80
CA PHE A 83 6.74 -4.83 -9.63
C PHE A 83 6.71 -5.57 -8.28
N ALA A 84 7.83 -6.16 -7.88
CA ALA A 84 7.97 -6.81 -6.57
C ALA A 84 7.76 -5.81 -5.42
N ASN A 85 8.35 -4.62 -5.53
CA ASN A 85 8.22 -3.58 -4.52
C ASN A 85 6.82 -2.98 -4.49
N HIS A 86 6.18 -2.79 -5.65
CA HIS A 86 4.79 -2.36 -5.71
C HIS A 86 3.85 -3.36 -5.03
N ALA A 87 4.06 -4.67 -5.25
CA ALA A 87 3.32 -5.70 -4.54
C ALA A 87 3.50 -5.61 -3.01
N ASN A 88 4.72 -5.36 -2.53
CA ASN A 88 4.96 -5.12 -1.10
C ASN A 88 4.24 -3.86 -0.58
N TYR A 89 4.15 -2.77 -1.37
CA TYR A 89 3.37 -1.59 -0.99
C TYR A 89 1.88 -1.89 -0.84
N VAL A 90 1.30 -2.73 -1.72
CA VAL A 90 -0.08 -3.21 -1.57
C VAL A 90 -0.24 -4.03 -0.28
N ILE A 91 0.76 -4.84 0.07
CA ILE A 91 0.75 -5.58 1.34
C ILE A 91 0.84 -4.65 2.55
N ILE A 92 1.65 -3.59 2.50
CA ILE A 92 1.74 -2.56 3.55
C ILE A 92 0.37 -1.86 3.71
N HIS A 93 -0.32 -1.59 2.61
CA HIS A 93 -1.70 -1.08 2.61
C HIS A 93 -2.66 -2.03 3.34
N ASP A 94 -2.67 -3.31 2.99
CA ASP A 94 -3.58 -4.28 3.60
C ASP A 94 -3.27 -4.51 5.08
N ALA A 95 -1.98 -4.50 5.44
CA ALA A 95 -1.52 -4.57 6.82
C ALA A 95 -1.95 -3.33 7.63
N THR A 96 -1.95 -2.15 7.02
CA THR A 96 -2.43 -0.91 7.64
C THR A 96 -3.89 -1.03 8.08
N HIS A 97 -4.72 -1.65 7.24
CA HIS A 97 -6.12 -1.96 7.50
C HIS A 97 -6.36 -3.20 8.40
N ASN A 98 -5.28 -3.85 8.85
CA ASN A 98 -5.30 -5.09 9.63
C ASN A 98 -6.06 -6.24 8.94
N LEU A 99 -5.89 -6.35 7.61
CA LEU A 99 -6.54 -7.37 6.77
C LEU A 99 -5.75 -8.68 6.69
N ILE A 100 -4.53 -8.75 7.23
CA ILE A 100 -3.71 -9.98 7.18
C ILE A 100 -4.00 -10.86 8.40
N PHE A 101 -3.85 -10.29 9.60
CA PHE A 101 -4.08 -10.98 10.87
C PHE A 101 -5.13 -10.29 11.74
N ARG A 102 -5.69 -11.01 12.72
CA ARG A 102 -6.59 -10.40 13.71
C ARG A 102 -5.86 -9.42 14.64
N SER A 103 -4.58 -9.69 14.93
CA SER A 103 -3.79 -8.86 15.83
C SER A 103 -3.18 -7.66 15.11
N PRO A 104 -3.43 -6.41 15.57
CA PRO A 104 -2.83 -5.23 14.98
C PRO A 104 -1.30 -5.21 15.06
N SER A 105 -0.70 -5.80 16.10
CA SER A 105 0.77 -5.84 16.25
C SER A 105 1.43 -6.73 15.20
N TRP A 106 0.83 -7.88 14.90
CA TRP A 106 1.32 -8.77 13.84
C TRP A 106 1.20 -8.12 12.45
N ASN A 107 0.13 -7.36 12.18
CA ASN A 107 0.05 -6.59 10.94
C ASN A 107 1.12 -5.49 10.86
N LYS A 108 1.41 -4.77 11.95
CA LYS A 108 2.54 -3.80 11.97
C LYS A 108 3.85 -4.48 11.59
N MET A 109 4.10 -5.67 12.14
CA MET A 109 5.32 -6.41 11.85
C MET A 109 5.39 -6.85 10.38
N VAL A 110 4.28 -7.33 9.79
CA VAL A 110 4.25 -7.63 8.35
C VAL A 110 4.52 -6.39 7.51
N ALA A 111 3.93 -5.25 7.86
CA ALA A 111 4.18 -3.99 7.15
C ALA A 111 5.66 -3.59 7.21
N VAL A 112 6.30 -3.69 8.39
CA VAL A 112 7.74 -3.41 8.54
C VAL A 112 8.60 -4.38 7.72
N ILE A 113 8.26 -5.68 7.71
CA ILE A 113 8.98 -6.68 6.91
C ILE A 113 8.87 -6.37 5.42
N ALA A 114 7.65 -6.08 4.93
CA ALA A 114 7.39 -5.76 3.52
C ALA A 114 8.12 -4.48 3.07
N ASP A 115 8.43 -3.57 4.00
CA ASP A 115 9.10 -2.30 3.75
C ASP A 115 10.64 -2.39 3.75
N LEU A 116 11.21 -3.50 4.23
CA LEU A 116 12.68 -3.68 4.27
C LEU A 116 13.38 -3.43 2.92
N PRO A 117 12.84 -3.87 1.76
CA PRO A 117 13.48 -3.61 0.46
C PRO A 117 13.56 -2.12 0.09
N ASN A 118 12.73 -1.25 0.66
CA ASN A 118 12.81 0.20 0.44
C ASN A 118 14.00 0.86 1.13
N LEU A 119 14.67 0.15 2.07
CA LEU A 119 15.81 0.61 2.87
C LEU A 119 15.55 1.84 3.75
N THR A 120 14.39 2.47 3.62
CA THR A 120 13.96 3.66 4.34
C THR A 120 12.66 3.33 5.07
N PRO A 121 12.56 3.64 6.37
CA PRO A 121 11.39 3.24 7.16
C PRO A 121 10.18 4.11 6.77
N GLY A 122 9.30 3.56 5.94
CA GLY A 122 8.07 4.20 5.45
C GLY A 122 6.79 3.58 6.01
N ALA A 123 6.79 2.30 6.39
CA ALA A 123 5.57 1.54 6.71
C ALA A 123 4.68 2.19 7.78
N MET A 124 5.26 2.64 8.90
CA MET A 124 4.48 3.22 9.99
C MET A 124 4.03 4.65 9.69
N GLY A 125 4.82 5.41 8.91
CA GLY A 125 4.42 6.72 8.40
C GLY A 125 3.23 6.58 7.47
N PHE A 126 3.36 5.70 6.47
CA PHE A 126 2.27 5.35 5.56
C PHE A 126 1.02 4.95 6.34
N ARG A 127 1.13 4.06 7.33
CA ARG A 127 -0.01 3.66 8.16
C ARG A 127 -0.74 4.85 8.79
N VAL A 128 -0.02 5.82 9.35
CA VAL A 128 -0.62 6.97 10.02
C VAL A 128 -1.34 7.86 9.01
N TYR A 129 -0.66 8.24 7.92
CA TYR A 129 -1.22 9.13 6.91
C TYR A 129 -2.36 8.48 6.13
N HIS A 130 -2.21 7.22 5.74
CA HIS A 130 -3.24 6.47 5.00
C HIS A 130 -4.54 6.27 5.79
N LEU A 131 -4.43 6.02 7.11
CA LEU A 131 -5.63 5.94 7.96
C LEU A 131 -6.29 7.32 8.14
N LYS A 132 -5.49 8.39 8.15
CA LYS A 132 -5.99 9.76 8.21
C LYS A 132 -6.76 10.10 6.92
N HIS A 133 -6.19 9.77 5.75
CA HIS A 133 -6.84 9.85 4.44
C HIS A 133 -8.19 9.14 4.45
N HIS A 134 -8.24 7.85 4.82
CA HIS A 134 -9.51 7.12 4.82
C HIS A 134 -10.56 7.65 5.79
N SER A 135 -10.14 8.31 6.86
CA SER A 135 -11.04 8.90 7.87
C SER A 135 -11.55 10.29 7.47
N HIS A 136 -10.83 11.01 6.60
CA HIS A 136 -11.13 12.38 6.18
C HIS A 136 -11.00 12.54 4.66
N GLN A 137 -11.41 11.52 3.90
CA GLN A 137 -11.17 11.45 2.46
C GLN A 137 -11.78 12.67 1.76
N GLY A 138 -10.98 13.40 0.99
CA GLY A 138 -11.43 14.61 0.26
C GLY A 138 -11.48 15.89 1.10
N ASP A 139 -11.09 15.86 2.38
CA ASP A 139 -10.98 17.04 3.23
C ASP A 139 -9.63 17.76 3.04
N TYR A 140 -9.65 19.01 2.56
CA TYR A 140 -8.45 19.81 2.24
C TYR A 140 -7.48 20.04 3.42
N GLU A 141 -7.93 19.94 4.67
CA GLU A 141 -7.07 20.14 5.84
C GLU A 141 -6.61 18.81 6.47
N TRP A 142 -7.46 17.79 6.40
CA TRP A 142 -7.28 16.55 7.14
C TRP A 142 -6.90 15.35 6.28
N ASP A 143 -7.25 15.32 5.00
CA ASP A 143 -6.79 14.29 4.08
C ASP A 143 -5.28 14.43 3.86
N ALA A 144 -4.53 13.36 4.14
CA ALA A 144 -3.08 13.35 3.97
C ALA A 144 -2.64 13.07 2.52
N ASP A 145 -3.57 12.68 1.64
CA ASP A 145 -3.29 12.24 0.27
C ASP A 145 -3.91 13.18 -0.81
N LEU A 146 -4.33 14.40 -0.42
CA LEU A 146 -4.81 15.45 -1.34
C LEU A 146 -3.69 16.26 -2.01
#